data_AF-A0AA96MJA9-F1
#
_entry.id   AF-A0AA96MJA9-F1
#
_cell.length_a   1.000
_cell.length_b   1.000
_cell.length_c   1.000
_cell.angle_alpha   90.00
_cell.angle_beta   90.00
_cell.angle_gamma   90.00
#
_symmetry.space_group_name_H-M   'P 1'
#
loop_
_entity.id
_entity.type
_entity.pdbx_description
1 polymer ?
#
loop_
_entity_poly.entity_id
_entity_poly.type
_entity_poly.pdbx_seq_one_letter_code
_entity_poly.pdbx_strand_id
1 'polypeptide(L)'
;MRIDLGSGRSKHANCIGIDRVGYKGTDLIHDFNLPIPLADSSVDFVMASNSLCYVDNLQQVMAEIYRVCRHSAVVVIVAPYAHATASRVNPEYKQQFDEHLPKYWTAHPDDTLYADEFPLTGPQARSYEGELNDPLVDFRLLRMEFFYYPAYHGFYSQAELALLRQSQLNVAYQIMYHLLVVKEPVSPGELSGFRAKLKFEEPAYIQAQRMQSGMDEGGDPPFYLDHLAAETAEQAGRLEPVKLPVSRPARSRGNSRTRNKRLSTSRRKPAQRSKTRPSSGKRRTQAAGR
;
A
#
# COMPACT_ATOMS: atom_id res chain seq x y z
N MET A 1 -4.49 -21.91 -16.81
CA MET A 1 -5.75 -21.27 -17.26
C MET A 1 -5.74 -19.78 -16.91
N ARG A 2 -6.49 -18.95 -17.62
CA ARG A 2 -6.56 -17.50 -17.37
C ARG A 2 -8.03 -17.09 -17.20
N ILE A 3 -8.34 -16.31 -16.18
CA ILE A 3 -9.74 -15.95 -15.87
C ILE A 3 -9.90 -14.44 -15.67
N ASP A 4 -11.11 -13.94 -15.93
CA ASP A 4 -11.54 -12.56 -15.70
C ASP A 4 -12.79 -12.57 -14.82
N LEU A 5 -12.64 -12.11 -13.58
CA LEU A 5 -13.67 -12.11 -12.55
C LEU A 5 -14.47 -10.80 -12.59
N GLY A 6 -15.78 -10.93 -12.81
CA GLY A 6 -16.66 -9.80 -13.07
C GLY A 6 -16.37 -9.17 -14.42
N SER A 7 -16.23 -10.00 -15.45
CA SER A 7 -15.87 -9.57 -16.81
C SER A 7 -16.86 -8.57 -17.44
N GLY A 8 -18.08 -8.47 -16.89
CA GLY A 8 -19.11 -7.58 -17.39
C GLY A 8 -19.39 -7.81 -18.88
N ARG A 9 -19.53 -6.72 -19.63
CA ARG A 9 -19.76 -6.75 -21.08
C ARG A 9 -18.48 -6.86 -21.91
N SER A 10 -17.33 -6.71 -21.29
CA SER A 10 -16.04 -6.57 -21.98
C SER A 10 -14.97 -7.41 -21.30
N LYS A 11 -15.06 -8.72 -21.52
CA LYS A 11 -14.09 -9.70 -21.05
C LYS A 11 -12.67 -9.38 -21.52
N HIS A 12 -11.71 -9.53 -20.61
CA HIS A 12 -10.30 -9.42 -20.91
C HIS A 12 -9.86 -10.47 -21.94
N ALA A 13 -9.02 -10.05 -22.88
CA ALA A 13 -8.56 -10.93 -23.96
C ALA A 13 -7.87 -12.19 -23.41
N ASN A 14 -8.09 -13.32 -24.08
CA ASN A 14 -7.49 -14.62 -23.73
C ASN A 14 -7.80 -15.11 -22.30
N CYS A 15 -8.88 -14.62 -21.69
CA CYS A 15 -9.38 -15.07 -20.39
C CYS A 15 -10.75 -15.73 -20.52
N ILE A 16 -11.05 -16.63 -19.59
CA ILE A 16 -12.40 -17.15 -19.35
C ILE A 16 -13.13 -16.14 -18.48
N GLY A 17 -14.23 -15.60 -18.97
CA GLY A 17 -15.02 -14.56 -18.32
C GLY A 17 -16.03 -15.16 -17.37
N ILE A 18 -15.94 -14.78 -16.10
CA ILE A 18 -16.79 -15.25 -15.02
C ILE A 18 -17.58 -14.05 -14.50
N ASP A 19 -18.90 -14.10 -14.57
CA ASP A 19 -19.76 -13.02 -14.07
C ASP A 19 -21.06 -13.60 -13.52
N ARG A 20 -21.65 -12.95 -12.51
CA ARG A 20 -22.96 -13.34 -11.97
C ARG A 20 -24.10 -13.10 -12.97
N VAL A 21 -23.89 -12.20 -13.93
CA VAL A 21 -24.82 -11.88 -15.01
C VAL A 21 -24.31 -12.47 -16.32
N GLY A 22 -25.19 -13.17 -17.05
CA GLY A 22 -24.89 -13.72 -18.37
C GLY A 22 -24.87 -12.67 -19.48
N TYR A 23 -23.78 -11.92 -19.61
CA TYR A 23 -23.56 -11.00 -20.73
C TYR A 23 -23.13 -11.74 -22.01
N LYS A 24 -23.20 -11.05 -23.15
CA LYS A 24 -22.64 -11.55 -24.40
C LYS A 24 -21.12 -11.67 -24.27
N GLY A 25 -20.62 -12.90 -24.23
CA GLY A 25 -19.18 -13.20 -24.09
C GLY A 25 -18.76 -13.72 -22.71
N THR A 26 -19.69 -13.81 -21.75
CA THR A 26 -19.50 -14.55 -20.49
C THR A 26 -19.38 -16.04 -20.78
N ASP A 27 -18.31 -16.67 -20.33
CA ASP A 27 -18.07 -18.11 -20.55
C ASP A 27 -18.65 -18.94 -19.40
N LEU A 28 -18.64 -18.39 -18.18
CA LEU A 28 -19.16 -19.02 -16.99
C LEU A 28 -20.03 -18.04 -16.19
N ILE A 29 -21.30 -18.36 -16.04
CA ILE A 29 -22.22 -17.58 -15.21
C ILE A 29 -22.08 -18.08 -13.77
N HIS A 30 -21.41 -17.31 -12.90
CA HIS A 30 -21.15 -17.69 -11.52
C HIS A 30 -20.95 -16.47 -10.63
N ASP A 31 -21.50 -16.51 -9.41
CA ASP A 31 -21.28 -15.49 -8.39
C ASP A 31 -19.99 -15.82 -7.62
N PHE A 32 -18.97 -14.99 -7.76
CA PHE A 32 -17.68 -15.18 -7.08
C PHE A 32 -17.73 -14.88 -5.57
N ASN A 33 -18.88 -14.49 -4.99
CA ASN A 33 -19.11 -14.58 -3.54
C ASN A 33 -19.27 -16.05 -3.08
N LEU A 34 -19.59 -16.97 -3.99
CA LEU A 34 -19.60 -18.41 -3.76
C LEU A 34 -18.24 -19.02 -4.15
N PRO A 35 -17.90 -20.21 -3.63
CA PRO A 35 -16.68 -20.92 -4.01
C PRO A 35 -16.55 -21.03 -5.54
N ILE A 36 -15.39 -20.63 -6.06
CA ILE A 36 -15.17 -20.55 -7.51
C ILE A 36 -15.09 -21.99 -8.04
N PRO A 37 -15.91 -22.40 -9.04
CA PRO A 37 -16.05 -23.79 -9.47
C PRO A 37 -14.89 -24.22 -10.39
N LEU A 38 -13.67 -23.92 -9.98
CA LEU A 38 -12.42 -24.25 -10.64
C LEU A 38 -11.56 -25.07 -9.69
N ALA A 39 -10.78 -25.98 -10.26
CA ALA A 39 -9.87 -26.81 -9.50
C ALA A 39 -8.77 -25.97 -8.82
N ASP A 40 -8.30 -26.46 -7.67
CA ASP A 40 -7.17 -25.88 -6.95
C ASP A 40 -5.95 -25.76 -7.87
N SER A 41 -5.21 -24.65 -7.75
CA SER A 41 -3.96 -24.42 -8.49
C SER A 41 -4.04 -24.61 -10.01
N SER A 42 -5.20 -24.35 -10.62
CA SER A 42 -5.42 -24.48 -12.06
C SER A 42 -5.23 -23.17 -12.85
N VAL A 43 -5.26 -22.03 -12.16
CA VAL A 43 -5.25 -20.67 -12.73
C VAL A 43 -3.85 -20.06 -12.67
N ASP A 44 -3.36 -19.56 -13.80
CA ASP A 44 -2.09 -18.83 -13.98
C ASP A 44 -2.25 -17.32 -13.84
N PHE A 45 -3.43 -16.80 -14.18
CA PHE A 45 -3.70 -15.37 -14.26
C PHE A 45 -5.15 -15.07 -13.91
N VAL A 46 -5.35 -14.02 -13.12
CA VAL A 46 -6.66 -13.49 -12.75
C VAL A 46 -6.69 -12.01 -13.08
N MET A 47 -7.65 -11.59 -13.89
CA MET A 47 -8.08 -10.21 -14.00
C MET A 47 -9.31 -9.99 -13.12
N ALA A 48 -9.35 -8.88 -12.39
CA ALA A 48 -10.51 -8.44 -11.64
C ALA A 48 -10.63 -6.92 -11.77
N SER A 49 -11.31 -6.47 -12.83
CA SER A 49 -11.43 -5.05 -13.17
C SER A 49 -12.77 -4.49 -12.69
N ASN A 50 -12.71 -3.60 -11.71
CA ASN A 50 -13.85 -2.93 -11.07
C ASN A 50 -14.96 -3.89 -10.60
N SER A 51 -14.59 -5.10 -10.21
CA SER A 51 -15.53 -6.16 -9.82
C SER A 51 -15.47 -6.48 -8.33
N LEU A 52 -14.28 -6.47 -7.73
CA LEU A 52 -14.10 -6.83 -6.32
C LEU A 52 -14.64 -5.78 -5.34
N CYS A 53 -15.01 -4.58 -5.78
CA CYS A 53 -15.71 -3.62 -4.93
C CYS A 53 -17.13 -4.04 -4.55
N TYR A 54 -17.73 -4.99 -5.29
CA TYR A 54 -19.10 -5.46 -5.07
C TYR A 54 -19.22 -6.70 -4.16
N VAL A 55 -18.10 -7.30 -3.73
CA VAL A 55 -18.12 -8.54 -2.93
C VAL A 55 -18.59 -8.29 -1.50
N ASP A 56 -19.27 -9.27 -0.91
CA ASP A 56 -19.73 -9.22 0.48
C ASP A 56 -18.57 -9.39 1.46
N ASN A 57 -17.66 -10.33 1.19
CA ASN A 57 -16.50 -10.61 2.02
C ASN A 57 -15.23 -10.72 1.19
N LEU A 58 -14.45 -9.63 1.15
CA LEU A 58 -13.23 -9.56 0.35
C LEU A 58 -12.21 -10.63 0.75
N GLN A 59 -12.03 -10.89 2.04
CA GLN A 59 -11.04 -11.87 2.51
C GLN A 59 -11.38 -13.29 2.06
N GLN A 60 -12.66 -13.65 2.10
CA GLN A 60 -13.12 -14.95 1.62
C GLN A 60 -12.93 -15.09 0.09
N VAL A 61 -13.26 -14.06 -0.68
CA VAL A 61 -13.07 -14.08 -2.14
C VAL A 61 -11.59 -14.13 -2.49
N MET A 62 -10.74 -13.38 -1.80
CA MET A 62 -9.28 -13.44 -2.00
C MET A 62 -8.70 -14.81 -1.64
N ALA A 63 -9.24 -15.48 -0.61
CA ALA A 63 -8.89 -16.88 -0.30
C ALA A 63 -9.28 -17.86 -1.41
N GLU A 64 -10.46 -17.69 -2.00
CA GLU A 64 -10.90 -18.50 -3.15
C GLU A 64 -10.06 -18.23 -4.40
N ILE A 65 -9.71 -16.97 -4.67
CA ILE A 65 -8.76 -16.61 -5.73
C ILE A 65 -7.41 -17.29 -5.49
N TYR A 66 -6.90 -17.24 -4.26
CA TYR A 66 -5.65 -17.90 -3.88
C TYR A 66 -5.73 -19.43 -4.05
N ARG A 67 -6.85 -20.06 -3.68
CA ARG A 67 -7.08 -21.50 -3.84
C ARG A 67 -6.95 -21.93 -5.31
N VAL A 68 -7.65 -21.26 -6.22
CA VAL A 68 -7.66 -21.61 -7.65
C VAL A 68 -6.36 -21.24 -8.37
N CYS A 69 -5.66 -20.20 -7.91
CA CYS A 69 -4.37 -19.78 -8.46
C CYS A 69 -3.25 -20.78 -8.17
N ARG A 70 -2.36 -21.03 -9.12
CA ARG A 70 -1.13 -21.79 -8.88
C ARG A 70 -0.05 -20.93 -8.24
N HIS A 71 1.02 -21.57 -7.79
CA HIS A 71 2.21 -20.84 -7.37
C HIS A 71 2.74 -19.97 -8.53
N SER A 72 3.13 -18.74 -8.22
CA SER A 72 3.61 -17.73 -9.17
C SER A 72 2.56 -17.26 -10.19
N ALA A 73 1.28 -17.52 -9.93
CA ALA A 73 0.20 -16.88 -10.69
C ALA A 73 0.16 -15.37 -10.41
N VAL A 74 -0.32 -14.60 -11.39
CA VAL A 74 -0.47 -13.15 -11.28
C VAL A 74 -1.94 -12.79 -11.15
N VAL A 75 -2.26 -11.98 -10.14
CA VAL A 75 -3.60 -11.42 -9.94
C VAL A 75 -3.54 -9.92 -10.15
N VAL A 76 -4.38 -9.42 -11.06
CA VAL A 76 -4.50 -8.00 -11.38
C VAL A 76 -5.84 -7.52 -10.88
N ILE A 77 -5.81 -6.57 -9.96
CA ILE A 77 -7.01 -5.95 -9.40
C ILE A 77 -7.01 -4.50 -9.83
N VAL A 78 -8.07 -4.06 -10.47
CA VAL A 78 -8.34 -2.64 -10.70
C VAL A 78 -9.60 -2.29 -9.93
N ALA A 79 -9.56 -1.24 -9.12
CA ALA A 79 -10.69 -0.85 -8.30
C ALA A 79 -10.81 0.68 -8.18
N PRO A 80 -12.03 1.20 -7.94
CA PRO A 80 -12.20 2.59 -7.53
C PRO A 80 -11.39 2.88 -6.25
N TYR A 81 -10.67 3.98 -6.23
CA TYR A 81 -9.83 4.35 -5.09
C TYR A 81 -10.68 4.80 -3.90
N ALA A 82 -10.34 4.38 -2.69
CA ALA A 82 -11.13 4.62 -1.48
C ALA A 82 -11.33 6.13 -1.17
N HIS A 83 -10.36 6.97 -1.53
CA HIS A 83 -10.45 8.42 -1.31
C HIS A 83 -11.22 9.16 -2.42
N ALA A 84 -11.70 8.46 -3.45
CA ALA A 84 -12.65 9.01 -4.40
C ALA A 84 -14.03 9.09 -3.74
N THR A 85 -14.51 10.30 -3.48
CA THR A 85 -15.82 10.52 -2.84
C THR A 85 -16.97 9.87 -3.61
N ALA A 86 -16.91 9.86 -4.94
CA ALA A 86 -17.87 9.16 -5.80
C ALA A 86 -17.94 7.65 -5.52
N SER A 87 -16.81 7.01 -5.19
CA SER A 87 -16.76 5.60 -4.78
C SER A 87 -17.44 5.40 -3.42
N ARG A 88 -17.17 6.28 -2.46
CA ARG A 88 -17.69 6.17 -1.08
C ARG A 88 -19.21 6.31 -0.97
N VAL A 89 -19.82 7.10 -1.84
CA VAL A 89 -21.27 7.32 -1.82
C VAL A 89 -22.05 6.32 -2.68
N ASN A 90 -21.35 5.47 -3.44
CA ASN A 90 -22.01 4.45 -4.25
C ASN A 90 -22.57 3.33 -3.34
N PRO A 91 -23.90 3.15 -3.28
CA PRO A 91 -24.51 2.16 -2.38
C PRO A 91 -24.21 0.71 -2.77
N GLU A 92 -23.76 0.46 -4.00
CA GLU A 92 -23.44 -0.88 -4.48
C GLU A 92 -22.02 -1.32 -4.09
N TYR A 93 -21.13 -0.38 -3.76
CA TYR A 93 -19.76 -0.70 -3.34
C TYR A 93 -19.73 -1.09 -1.87
N LYS A 94 -19.24 -2.28 -1.62
CA LYS A 94 -19.13 -2.89 -0.28
C LYS A 94 -17.70 -2.89 0.25
N GLN A 95 -16.71 -2.81 -0.65
CA GLN A 95 -15.30 -2.85 -0.30
C GLN A 95 -14.57 -1.58 -0.77
N GLN A 96 -13.54 -1.20 -0.01
CA GLN A 96 -12.71 -0.03 -0.29
C GLN A 96 -11.28 -0.48 -0.61
N PHE A 97 -10.64 0.18 -1.57
CA PHE A 97 -9.31 -0.17 -2.06
C PHE A 97 -8.38 1.05 -1.97
N ASP A 98 -7.27 0.90 -1.25
CA ASP A 98 -6.23 1.91 -1.08
C ASP A 98 -4.83 1.27 -1.02
N GLU A 99 -3.80 2.08 -0.85
CA GLU A 99 -2.41 1.64 -0.76
C GLU A 99 -2.09 0.71 0.42
N HIS A 100 -2.94 0.69 1.46
CA HIS A 100 -2.73 -0.12 2.65
C HIS A 100 -3.25 -1.54 2.50
N LEU A 101 -4.25 -1.75 1.63
CA LEU A 101 -4.97 -3.02 1.51
C LEU A 101 -4.06 -4.24 1.22
N PRO A 102 -3.04 -4.19 0.34
CA PRO A 102 -2.19 -5.35 0.07
C PRO A 102 -1.44 -5.89 1.30
N LYS A 103 -1.20 -5.06 2.32
CA LYS A 103 -0.50 -5.46 3.56
C LYS A 103 -1.27 -6.51 4.37
N TYR A 104 -2.56 -6.66 4.11
CA TYR A 104 -3.42 -7.65 4.78
C TYR A 104 -3.39 -9.03 4.13
N TRP A 105 -2.73 -9.18 2.98
CA TRP A 105 -2.72 -10.41 2.21
C TRP A 105 -1.38 -11.14 2.22
N THR A 106 -0.41 -10.70 3.03
CA THR A 106 0.87 -11.37 3.17
C THR A 106 1.50 -11.06 4.52
N ALA A 107 2.19 -12.04 5.08
CA ALA A 107 3.03 -11.86 6.26
C ALA A 107 4.46 -11.44 5.88
N HIS A 108 4.77 -11.42 4.57
CA HIS A 108 6.09 -11.07 4.10
C HIS A 108 6.35 -9.57 4.37
N PRO A 109 7.45 -9.22 5.07
CA PRO A 109 7.82 -7.84 5.29
C PRO A 109 8.27 -7.24 3.96
N ASP A 110 7.40 -6.47 3.33
CA ASP A 110 7.68 -5.77 2.06
C ASP A 110 7.85 -4.25 2.30
N ASP A 111 8.31 -3.88 3.49
CA ASP A 111 8.36 -2.51 4.04
C ASP A 111 9.16 -1.50 3.20
N THR A 112 10.00 -1.97 2.27
CA THR A 112 10.85 -1.10 1.45
C THR A 112 10.22 -0.69 0.13
N LEU A 113 9.21 -1.42 -0.34
CA LEU A 113 8.58 -1.13 -1.62
C LEU A 113 7.36 -0.27 -1.38
N TYR A 114 7.31 0.86 -2.08
CA TYR A 114 6.29 1.90 -1.90
C TYR A 114 6.42 2.68 -0.59
N ALA A 115 7.59 2.69 0.06
CA ALA A 115 7.81 3.55 1.24
C ALA A 115 7.58 5.04 0.93
N ASP A 116 7.90 5.45 -0.30
CA ASP A 116 7.62 6.76 -0.87
C ASP A 116 6.12 7.03 -1.07
N GLU A 117 5.31 5.98 -1.20
CA GLU A 117 3.85 6.10 -1.22
C GLU A 117 3.24 6.28 0.17
N PHE A 118 4.03 6.26 1.26
CA PHE A 118 3.55 6.48 2.63
C PHE A 118 4.22 7.68 3.33
N PRO A 119 4.20 8.90 2.75
CA PRO A 119 4.93 10.04 3.31
C PRO A 119 4.40 10.51 4.67
N LEU A 120 3.11 10.30 4.99
CA LEU A 120 2.52 10.72 6.27
C LEU A 120 2.42 9.59 7.29
N THR A 121 2.04 8.39 6.86
CA THR A 121 1.82 7.26 7.77
C THR A 121 3.09 6.42 7.99
N GLY A 122 4.08 6.58 7.10
CA GLY A 122 5.24 5.69 7.02
C GLY A 122 4.90 4.29 6.52
N PRO A 123 5.89 3.53 6.03
CA PRO A 123 5.69 2.14 5.59
C PRO A 123 5.31 1.22 6.76
N GLN A 124 5.78 1.56 7.97
CA GLN A 124 5.66 0.79 9.21
C GLN A 124 4.30 0.92 9.93
N ALA A 125 3.29 1.58 9.34
CA ALA A 125 1.93 1.50 9.86
C ALA A 125 1.51 0.02 9.83
N ARG A 126 1.71 -0.65 10.97
CA ARG A 126 1.76 -2.10 11.10
C ARG A 126 0.48 -2.73 10.60
N SER A 127 0.65 -3.83 9.87
CA SER A 127 -0.29 -4.95 9.80
C SER A 127 -0.90 -5.14 11.17
N TYR A 128 -2.23 -5.14 11.26
CA TYR A 128 -3.01 -5.53 12.45
C TYR A 128 -2.17 -6.15 13.58
N GLU A 129 -1.98 -5.42 14.69
CA GLU A 129 -1.62 -6.05 15.96
C GLU A 129 -2.82 -6.89 16.40
N GLY A 130 -2.94 -8.09 15.85
CA GLY A 130 -3.93 -9.08 16.20
C GLY A 130 -3.25 -10.42 16.27
N GLU A 131 -3.14 -10.97 17.47
CA GLU A 131 -2.66 -12.33 17.77
C GLU A 131 -3.55 -13.44 17.14
N LEU A 132 -4.36 -13.12 16.13
CA LEU A 132 -5.41 -13.96 15.57
C LEU A 132 -5.26 -14.02 14.05
N ASN A 133 -4.48 -15.03 13.64
CA ASN A 133 -4.33 -15.60 12.29
C ASN A 133 -3.18 -15.01 11.45
N ASP A 134 -2.20 -15.88 11.17
CA ASP A 134 -1.39 -15.78 9.96
C ASP A 134 -2.32 -15.51 8.76
N PRO A 135 -1.94 -14.65 7.81
CA PRO A 135 -2.79 -14.32 6.69
C PRO A 135 -3.16 -15.61 5.95
N LEU A 136 -4.46 -15.79 5.68
CA LEU A 136 -5.02 -16.98 5.03
C LEU A 136 -4.43 -17.21 3.62
N VAL A 137 -3.79 -16.18 3.07
CA VAL A 137 -3.26 -16.09 1.72
C VAL A 137 -1.88 -15.42 1.76
N ASP A 138 -1.04 -15.67 0.76
CA ASP A 138 0.22 -14.93 0.54
C ASP A 138 0.21 -14.33 -0.88
N PHE A 139 -0.32 -13.12 -0.98
CA PHE A 139 -0.26 -12.27 -2.16
C PHE A 139 0.81 -11.19 -1.95
N ARG A 140 1.91 -11.26 -2.71
CA ARG A 140 2.97 -10.26 -2.65
C ARG A 140 2.77 -9.19 -3.70
N LEU A 141 2.90 -7.92 -3.31
CA LEU A 141 2.71 -6.80 -4.21
C LEU A 141 3.89 -6.68 -5.18
N LEU A 142 3.62 -6.81 -6.48
CA LEU A 142 4.60 -6.60 -7.54
C LEU A 142 4.58 -5.16 -8.05
N ARG A 143 3.39 -4.62 -8.26
CA ARG A 143 3.17 -3.25 -8.74
C ARG A 143 1.91 -2.66 -8.11
N MET A 144 1.98 -1.39 -7.75
CA MET A 144 0.83 -0.55 -7.41
C MET A 144 0.86 0.71 -8.26
N GLU A 145 -0.28 1.11 -8.81
CA GLU A 145 -0.42 2.29 -9.65
C GLU A 145 -1.71 3.02 -9.32
N PHE A 146 -1.66 4.35 -9.33
CA PHE A 146 -2.79 5.24 -9.07
C PHE A 146 -3.14 6.00 -10.35
N PHE A 147 -4.43 6.22 -10.55
CA PHE A 147 -4.97 7.01 -11.65
C PHE A 147 -5.59 8.28 -11.08
N TYR A 148 -5.06 9.42 -11.50
CA TYR A 148 -5.37 10.73 -10.94
C TYR A 148 -6.44 11.44 -11.73
N TYR A 149 -7.22 12.29 -11.06
CA TYR A 149 -8.11 13.18 -11.79
C TYR A 149 -7.29 14.12 -12.71
N PRO A 150 -7.85 14.55 -13.86
CA PRO A 150 -7.14 15.40 -14.82
C PRO A 150 -6.49 16.66 -14.21
N ALA A 151 -7.10 17.20 -13.16
CA ALA A 151 -6.61 18.34 -12.40
C ALA A 151 -5.21 18.15 -11.78
N TYR A 152 -4.74 16.91 -11.64
CA TYR A 152 -3.45 16.56 -11.04
C TYR A 152 -2.43 16.03 -12.06
N HIS A 153 -2.74 16.03 -13.35
CA HIS A 153 -1.81 15.63 -14.41
C HIS A 153 -0.75 16.71 -14.65
N GLY A 154 0.52 16.33 -14.81
CA GLY A 154 1.61 17.22 -15.24
C GLY A 154 2.15 18.24 -14.22
N PHE A 155 1.44 18.53 -13.13
CA PHE A 155 1.82 19.60 -12.18
C PHE A 155 2.55 19.14 -10.92
N TYR A 156 2.56 17.84 -10.63
CA TYR A 156 3.03 17.31 -9.35
C TYR A 156 4.03 16.16 -9.57
N SER A 157 5.09 16.15 -8.77
CA SER A 157 5.97 15.00 -8.64
C SER A 157 5.25 13.81 -7.97
N GLN A 158 5.77 12.60 -8.14
CA GLN A 158 5.18 11.41 -7.51
C GLN A 158 5.11 11.51 -5.98
N ALA A 159 6.11 12.10 -5.34
CA ALA A 159 6.12 12.32 -3.90
C ALA A 159 5.04 13.32 -3.44
N GLU A 160 4.81 14.39 -4.21
CA GLU A 160 3.73 15.35 -3.95
C GLU A 160 2.36 14.69 -4.14
N LEU A 161 2.19 13.90 -5.20
CA LEU A 161 0.96 13.12 -5.41
C LEU A 161 0.70 12.15 -4.26
N ALA A 162 1.71 11.46 -3.75
CA ALA A 162 1.58 10.58 -2.59
C ALA A 162 1.14 11.34 -1.32
N LEU A 163 1.73 12.51 -1.09
CA LEU A 163 1.35 13.39 0.02
C LEU A 163 -0.09 13.89 -0.13
N LEU A 164 -0.49 14.29 -1.33
CA LEU A 164 -1.84 14.74 -1.64
C LEU A 164 -2.86 13.62 -1.43
N ARG A 165 -2.59 12.40 -1.90
CA ARG A 165 -3.50 11.24 -1.71
C ARG A 165 -3.75 10.93 -0.23
N GLN A 166 -2.75 11.08 0.64
CA GLN A 166 -2.90 10.85 2.08
C GLN A 166 -3.51 12.03 2.85
N SER A 167 -3.50 13.23 2.28
CA SER A 167 -4.01 14.44 2.95
C SER A 167 -5.36 14.91 2.43
N GLN A 168 -5.74 14.56 1.20
CA GLN A 168 -6.92 15.07 0.51
C GLN A 168 -7.74 13.96 -0.16
N LEU A 169 -9.06 14.14 -0.17
CA LEU A 169 -9.97 13.32 -0.97
C LEU A 169 -9.95 13.78 -2.44
N ASN A 170 -10.36 12.89 -3.35
CA ASN A 170 -10.50 13.17 -4.78
C ASN A 170 -9.20 13.55 -5.52
N VAL A 171 -8.06 13.03 -5.09
CA VAL A 171 -6.78 13.17 -5.81
C VAL A 171 -6.64 12.08 -6.87
N ALA A 172 -6.82 10.82 -6.46
CA ALA A 172 -6.93 9.67 -7.34
C ALA A 172 -8.36 9.15 -7.37
N TYR A 173 -8.77 8.59 -8.51
CA TYR A 173 -10.10 7.99 -8.69
C TYR A 173 -10.06 6.46 -8.78
N GLN A 174 -8.91 5.90 -9.14
CA GLN A 174 -8.74 4.46 -9.36
C GLN A 174 -7.34 4.01 -8.95
N ILE A 175 -7.26 2.76 -8.52
CA ILE A 175 -6.03 2.10 -8.11
C ILE A 175 -5.93 0.74 -8.80
N MET A 176 -4.71 0.33 -9.12
CA MET A 176 -4.41 -0.97 -9.71
C MET A 176 -3.30 -1.65 -8.91
N TYR A 177 -3.48 -2.94 -8.67
CA TYR A 177 -2.48 -3.81 -8.04
C TYR A 177 -2.14 -4.97 -8.98
N HIS A 178 -0.86 -5.28 -9.07
CA HIS A 178 -0.36 -6.55 -9.57
C HIS A 178 0.19 -7.33 -8.39
N LEU A 179 -0.41 -8.49 -8.14
CA LEU A 179 -0.11 -9.35 -7.00
C LEU A 179 0.47 -10.67 -7.51
N LEU A 180 1.51 -11.16 -6.84
CA LEU A 180 2.08 -12.49 -7.04
C LEU A 180 1.49 -13.46 -6.03
N VAL A 181 1.01 -14.60 -6.50
CA VAL A 181 0.53 -15.69 -5.64
C VAL A 181 1.70 -16.55 -5.19
N VAL A 182 1.98 -16.55 -3.90
CA VAL A 182 3.09 -17.32 -3.32
C VAL A 182 2.53 -18.49 -2.52
N LYS A 183 2.82 -19.72 -2.94
CA LYS A 183 2.46 -20.97 -2.25
C LYS A 183 3.68 -21.76 -1.82
N GLU A 184 4.83 -21.46 -2.43
CA GLU A 184 6.12 -22.07 -2.17
C GLU A 184 7.11 -20.96 -1.78
N PRO A 185 8.18 -21.26 -1.01
CA PRO A 185 9.15 -20.25 -0.62
C PRO A 185 9.81 -19.57 -1.83
N VAL A 186 9.66 -18.25 -1.95
CA VAL A 186 10.29 -17.43 -3.00
C VAL A 186 11.39 -16.58 -2.39
N SER A 187 12.59 -16.62 -3.00
CA SER A 187 13.71 -15.79 -2.59
C SER A 187 13.52 -14.31 -2.97
N PRO A 188 14.14 -13.36 -2.24
CA PRO A 188 14.06 -11.93 -2.60
C PRO A 188 14.59 -11.62 -4.01
N GLY A 189 15.57 -12.39 -4.50
CA GLY A 189 16.12 -12.24 -5.85
C GLY A 189 15.14 -12.67 -6.94
N GLU A 190 14.40 -13.76 -6.72
CA GLU A 190 13.33 -14.20 -7.62
C GLU A 190 12.17 -13.20 -7.64
N LEU A 191 11.77 -12.66 -6.48
CA LEU A 191 10.74 -11.64 -6.39
C LEU A 191 11.13 -10.37 -7.16
N SER A 192 12.38 -9.93 -7.02
CA SER A 192 12.94 -8.82 -7.81
C SER A 192 12.94 -9.16 -9.31
N GLY A 193 13.24 -10.42 -9.66
CA GLY A 193 13.16 -10.92 -11.02
C GLY A 193 11.74 -10.87 -11.59
N PHE A 194 10.71 -11.23 -10.83
CA PHE A 194 9.32 -11.10 -11.25
C PHE A 194 8.96 -9.65 -11.54
N ARG A 195 9.36 -8.72 -10.67
CA ARG A 195 9.13 -7.28 -10.88
C ARG A 195 9.80 -6.73 -12.15
N ALA A 196 10.99 -7.23 -12.49
CA ALA A 196 11.74 -6.77 -13.67
C ALA A 196 11.33 -7.46 -14.98
N LYS A 197 10.87 -8.73 -14.94
CA LYS A 197 10.61 -9.56 -16.13
C LYS A 197 9.15 -9.55 -16.58
N LEU A 198 8.20 -9.25 -15.70
CA LEU A 198 6.78 -9.27 -16.05
C LEU A 198 6.42 -7.99 -16.81
N LYS A 199 6.10 -8.14 -18.09
CA LYS A 199 5.21 -7.17 -18.75
C LYS A 199 3.85 -7.30 -18.06
N PHE A 200 3.59 -6.42 -17.11
CA PHE A 200 2.37 -6.40 -16.34
C PHE A 200 1.16 -6.27 -17.28
N GLU A 201 0.36 -7.33 -17.37
CA GLU A 201 -0.87 -7.30 -18.14
C GLU A 201 -1.90 -6.40 -17.45
N GLU A 202 -2.63 -5.63 -18.23
CA GLU A 202 -3.58 -4.62 -17.74
C GLU A 202 -4.76 -4.49 -18.72
N PRO A 203 -5.94 -4.03 -18.26
CA PRO A 203 -7.07 -3.79 -19.15
C PRO A 203 -6.75 -2.78 -20.27
N ALA A 204 -7.35 -2.95 -21.45
CA ALA A 204 -7.11 -2.06 -22.58
C ALA A 204 -7.48 -0.60 -22.29
N TYR A 205 -8.51 -0.36 -21.47
CA TYR A 205 -8.92 1.00 -21.10
C TYR A 205 -7.90 1.71 -20.19
N ILE A 206 -7.12 0.97 -19.40
CA ILE A 206 -6.04 1.53 -18.57
C ILE A 206 -4.95 2.13 -19.47
N GLN A 207 -4.61 1.45 -20.56
CA GLN A 207 -3.63 1.96 -21.54
C GLN A 207 -4.12 3.28 -22.16
N ALA A 208 -5.41 3.36 -22.50
CA ALA A 208 -6.02 4.58 -23.03
C ALA A 208 -6.02 5.72 -22.00
N GLN A 209 -6.38 5.44 -20.74
CA GLN A 209 -6.32 6.43 -19.66
C GLN A 209 -4.90 7.00 -19.48
N ARG A 210 -3.87 6.14 -19.51
CA ARG A 210 -2.48 6.58 -19.38
C ARG A 210 -2.05 7.47 -20.55
N MET A 211 -2.50 7.16 -21.78
CA MET A 211 -2.27 8.02 -22.94
C MET A 211 -2.95 9.39 -22.80
N GLN A 212 -4.18 9.42 -22.28
CA GLN A 212 -4.92 10.65 -22.04
C GLN A 212 -4.25 11.51 -20.97
N SER A 213 -3.81 10.91 -19.86
CA SER A 213 -3.07 11.62 -18.82
C SER A 213 -1.82 12.31 -19.37
N GLY A 214 -1.08 11.66 -20.27
CA GLY A 214 0.08 12.26 -20.93
C GLY A 214 -0.25 13.41 -21.89
N MET A 215 -1.47 13.45 -22.45
CA MET A 215 -1.91 14.60 -23.26
C MET A 215 -2.30 15.80 -22.40
N ASP A 216 -2.78 15.57 -21.18
CA ASP A 216 -3.17 16.62 -20.23
C ASP A 216 -1.96 17.32 -19.59
N GLU A 217 -0.74 16.76 -19.68
CA GLU A 217 0.50 17.32 -19.10
C GLU A 217 0.94 18.69 -19.67
N GLY A 218 0.12 19.31 -20.54
CA GLY A 218 0.32 20.66 -21.08
C GLY A 218 -0.87 21.60 -20.92
N GLY A 219 -1.86 21.26 -20.08
CA GLY A 219 -3.02 22.11 -19.79
C GLY A 219 -2.72 23.26 -18.81
N ASP A 220 -3.66 24.18 -18.66
CA ASP A 220 -3.61 25.21 -17.60
C ASP A 220 -3.98 24.59 -16.23
N PRO A 221 -3.40 25.06 -15.11
CA PRO A 221 -3.79 24.61 -13.78
C PRO A 221 -5.29 24.79 -13.52
N PRO A 222 -5.93 23.91 -12.71
CA PRO A 222 -7.31 24.09 -12.32
C PRO A 222 -7.57 25.45 -11.68
N PHE A 223 -8.64 26.12 -12.11
CA PHE A 223 -9.04 27.49 -11.70
C PHE A 223 -9.08 27.74 -10.17
N TYR A 224 -9.25 26.72 -9.33
CA TYR A 224 -9.25 26.88 -7.87
C TYR A 224 -7.83 27.00 -7.26
N LEU A 225 -6.76 26.72 -8.01
CA LEU A 225 -5.37 27.01 -7.61
C LEU A 225 -4.97 28.45 -7.91
N ASP A 226 -5.63 29.14 -8.84
CA ASP A 226 -5.33 30.54 -9.18
C ASP A 226 -5.56 31.48 -7.98
N HIS A 227 -6.58 31.21 -7.16
CA HIS A 227 -6.89 32.01 -5.99
C HIS A 227 -5.83 31.87 -4.87
N LEU A 228 -5.18 30.71 -4.77
CA LEU A 228 -4.08 30.49 -3.80
C LEU A 228 -2.78 31.15 -4.27
N ALA A 229 -2.51 31.16 -5.58
CA ALA A 229 -1.37 31.84 -6.17
C ALA A 229 -1.49 33.38 -6.04
N ALA A 230 -2.69 33.92 -6.21
CA ALA A 230 -2.96 35.35 -6.02
C ALA A 230 -2.75 35.78 -4.56
N GLU A 231 -3.21 34.99 -3.59
CA GLU A 231 -3.01 35.27 -2.16
C GLU A 231 -1.54 35.18 -1.73
N THR A 232 -0.76 34.24 -2.28
CA THR A 232 0.68 34.13 -1.99
C THR A 232 1.48 35.26 -2.64
N ALA A 233 1.10 35.75 -3.82
CA ALA A 233 1.72 36.92 -4.45
C ALA A 233 1.40 38.23 -3.69
N GLU A 234 0.16 38.42 -3.21
CA GLU A 234 -0.20 39.56 -2.37
C GLU A 234 0.46 39.51 -0.98
N GLN A 235 0.64 38.32 -0.39
CA GLN A 235 1.34 38.16 0.90
C GLN A 235 2.85 38.31 0.77
N ALA A 236 3.47 37.84 -0.32
CA ALA A 236 4.89 38.06 -0.60
C ALA A 236 5.22 39.56 -0.79
N GLY A 237 4.27 40.35 -1.30
CA GLY A 237 4.40 41.81 -1.39
C GLY A 237 4.17 42.57 -0.08
N ARG A 238 3.61 41.95 0.97
CA ARG A 238 3.32 42.56 2.28
C ARG A 238 4.28 42.17 3.40
N LEU A 239 5.14 41.19 3.18
CA LEU A 239 6.13 40.77 4.18
C LEU A 239 7.31 41.75 4.18
N GLU A 240 7.21 42.80 4.99
CA GLU A 240 8.37 43.59 5.41
C GLU A 240 9.44 42.66 6.03
N PRO A 241 10.72 42.81 5.67
CA PRO A 241 11.77 41.93 6.16
C PRO A 241 11.88 42.04 7.68
N VAL A 242 11.66 40.93 8.38
CA VAL A 242 11.94 40.82 9.81
C VAL A 242 13.43 41.05 10.04
N LYS A 243 13.79 42.23 10.55
CA LYS A 243 15.16 42.55 10.96
C LYS A 243 15.55 41.66 12.13
N LEU A 244 16.37 40.65 11.86
CA LEU A 244 17.04 39.87 12.90
C LEU A 244 17.89 40.82 13.77
N PRO A 245 17.86 40.69 15.10
CA PRO A 245 18.65 41.55 15.97
C PRO A 245 20.15 41.31 15.77
N VAL A 246 20.85 42.38 15.38
CA VAL A 246 22.30 42.43 15.17
C VAL A 246 23.04 42.07 16.47
N SER A 247 23.88 41.04 16.43
CA SER A 247 24.80 40.68 17.52
C SER A 247 25.78 41.83 17.78
N ARG A 248 25.77 42.39 19.00
CA ARG A 248 26.72 43.42 19.43
C ARG A 248 28.15 42.86 19.49
N PRO A 249 29.18 43.63 19.11
CA PRO A 249 30.56 43.15 19.15
C PRO A 249 31.07 43.11 20.60
N ALA A 250 31.84 42.07 20.89
CA ALA A 250 32.48 41.87 22.19
C ALA A 250 33.47 43.00 22.50
N ARG A 251 33.29 43.66 23.64
CA ARG A 251 34.29 44.57 24.23
C ARG A 251 35.18 43.77 25.19
N SER A 252 36.49 43.91 24.97
CA SER A 252 37.56 43.33 25.76
C SER A 252 37.61 43.91 27.18
N ARG A 253 38.10 43.11 28.13
CA ARG A 253 39.07 43.51 29.15
C ARG A 253 39.62 42.28 29.86
N GLY A 254 40.94 42.15 29.84
CA GLY A 254 41.68 41.02 30.38
C GLY A 254 42.17 41.18 31.81
N ASN A 255 42.86 40.11 32.23
CA ASN A 255 43.73 39.88 33.39
C ASN A 255 43.10 39.77 34.79
N SER A 256 43.17 38.57 35.38
CA SER A 256 44.22 38.27 36.39
C SER A 256 44.37 36.77 36.74
N ARG A 257 45.63 36.33 36.64
CA ARG A 257 46.44 35.33 37.38
C ARG A 257 45.80 34.28 38.33
N THR A 258 46.13 33.00 38.03
CA THR A 258 46.67 31.90 38.90
C THR A 258 45.85 31.44 40.13
N ARG A 259 45.78 30.17 40.58
CA ARG A 259 46.72 29.03 40.57
C ARG A 259 45.99 27.74 41.07
N ASN A 260 46.36 26.58 40.52
CA ASN A 260 46.28 25.18 41.00
C ASN A 260 45.41 24.77 42.21
N LYS A 261 44.67 23.65 42.05
CA LYS A 261 44.94 22.42 42.84
C LYS A 261 44.34 21.14 42.20
N ARG A 262 45.17 20.09 42.27
CA ARG A 262 44.95 18.68 41.89
C ARG A 262 43.75 18.05 42.58
N LEU A 263 43.25 16.95 41.98
CA LEU A 263 42.85 15.64 42.55
C LEU A 263 41.93 14.98 41.49
N SER A 264 41.83 13.68 41.26
CA SER A 264 42.61 12.46 41.47
C SER A 264 41.75 11.33 40.88
N THR A 265 42.39 10.36 40.25
CA THR A 265 41.79 9.16 39.66
C THR A 265 40.98 8.30 40.62
N SER A 266 39.88 7.71 40.15
CA SER A 266 39.31 6.47 40.73
C SER A 266 38.62 5.63 39.66
N ARG A 267 39.28 4.51 39.31
CA ARG A 267 38.75 3.34 38.60
C ARG A 267 37.72 2.63 39.49
N ARG A 268 36.69 2.02 38.89
CA ARG A 268 36.19 0.71 39.34
C ARG A 268 35.65 -0.11 38.15
N LYS A 269 36.11 -1.36 38.11
CA LYS A 269 35.88 -2.42 37.10
C LYS A 269 34.71 -3.36 37.55
N PRO A 270 34.26 -4.30 36.70
CA PRO A 270 32.95 -4.96 36.78
C PRO A 270 32.94 -6.23 37.64
N ALA A 271 31.74 -6.74 37.95
CA ALA A 271 31.54 -8.03 38.63
C ALA A 271 30.69 -9.00 37.78
N GLN A 272 31.24 -10.21 37.58
CA GLN A 272 30.55 -11.41 37.08
C GLN A 272 29.91 -12.19 38.24
N ARG A 273 28.83 -12.93 37.97
CA ARG A 273 28.50 -14.29 38.50
C ARG A 273 27.19 -14.77 37.84
N SER A 274 27.17 -15.81 37.00
CA SER A 274 27.29 -17.27 37.21
C SER A 274 25.93 -17.97 37.38
N LYS A 275 25.72 -18.99 36.52
CA LYS A 275 24.57 -19.90 36.38
C LYS A 275 24.15 -20.62 37.68
N THR A 276 22.87 -20.97 37.79
CA THR A 276 22.40 -22.29 38.30
C THR A 276 20.90 -22.51 38.04
N ARG A 277 20.56 -23.76 37.75
CA ARG A 277 19.23 -24.34 37.50
C ARG A 277 18.89 -25.27 38.69
N PRO A 278 17.61 -25.48 39.03
CA PRO A 278 17.14 -26.85 39.31
C PRO A 278 15.77 -27.10 38.64
N SER A 279 15.59 -28.15 37.83
CA SER A 279 15.23 -29.54 38.16
C SER A 279 13.77 -29.78 38.60
N SER A 280 13.05 -30.48 37.72
CA SER A 280 11.86 -31.34 37.87
C SER A 280 11.34 -31.71 39.27
N GLY A 281 10.02 -31.64 39.43
CA GLY A 281 9.25 -32.35 40.46
C GLY A 281 7.82 -32.69 39.99
N LYS A 282 7.56 -33.98 39.77
CA LYS A 282 6.24 -34.61 39.55
C LYS A 282 5.33 -34.41 40.78
N ARG A 283 4.01 -34.25 40.58
CA ARG A 283 2.94 -35.19 41.07
C ARG A 283 1.49 -34.66 40.94
N ARG A 284 0.63 -35.57 40.42
CA ARG A 284 -0.74 -35.95 40.84
C ARG A 284 -1.88 -34.93 40.72
N THR A 285 -2.88 -35.15 39.85
CA THR A 285 -4.10 -35.99 40.00
C THR A 285 -4.99 -35.66 41.21
N GLN A 286 -6.16 -35.08 40.93
CA GLN A 286 -7.50 -35.23 41.56
C GLN A 286 -8.46 -34.54 40.57
N ALA A 287 -9.47 -35.12 39.93
CA ALA A 287 -10.53 -36.06 40.31
C ALA A 287 -11.49 -35.54 41.39
N ALA A 288 -12.75 -35.38 40.97
CA ALA A 288 -14.02 -35.24 41.71
C ALA A 288 -14.53 -33.81 42.09
N GLY A 289 -15.62 -33.41 41.43
CA GLY A 289 -16.90 -33.21 42.14
C GLY A 289 -17.50 -31.80 42.15
N ARG A 290 -18.28 -31.45 41.13
CA ARG A 290 -19.74 -31.21 41.18
C ARG A 290 -20.25 -30.71 39.82
#